data_AF-A0A922YVM0-F1
#
_entry.id   AF-A0A922YVM0-F1
#
_cell.length_a   1.000
_cell.length_b   1.000
_cell.length_c   1.000
_cell.angle_alpha   90.00
_cell.angle_beta   90.00
_cell.angle_gamma   90.00
#
_symmetry.space_group_name_H-M   'P 1'
#
loop_
_entity.id
_entity.type
_entity.pdbx_description
1 polymer ?
#
loop_
_entity_poly.entity_id
_entity_poly.type
_entity_poly.pdbx_seq_one_letter_code
_entity_poly.pdbx_strand_id
1 'polypeptide(L)'
;MNSNLAITSSITRRKIVSFGAASLVSLTLALSAMTAPSAQAQASRYEIDPDHLTVAFLVDHVGYAKVLGLFRSARGSYQFDEASGTLSDVRIEVETASVFSNQRKRDE
;
A
#
# COMPACT_ATOMS: atom_id res chain seq x y z
N MET A 1 -94.16 -14.45 -19.50
CA MET A 1 -93.70 -15.83 -19.74
C MET A 1 -92.20 -15.75 -20.01
N ASN A 2 -91.24 -16.31 -19.29
CA ASN A 2 -91.17 -17.06 -18.05
C ASN A 2 -89.71 -16.91 -17.55
N SER A 3 -89.54 -16.53 -16.29
CA SER A 3 -88.60 -17.09 -15.30
C SER A 3 -87.23 -17.65 -15.75
N ASN A 4 -86.12 -17.11 -15.26
CA ASN A 4 -85.47 -17.61 -14.02
C ASN A 4 -84.17 -16.88 -13.64
N LEU A 5 -84.00 -16.83 -12.33
CA LEU A 5 -82.93 -16.28 -11.51
C LEU A 5 -81.66 -17.14 -11.59
N ALA A 6 -80.47 -16.53 -11.60
CA ALA A 6 -79.25 -17.16 -11.05
C ALA A 6 -78.21 -16.08 -10.70
N ILE A 7 -78.12 -15.78 -9.40
CA ILE A 7 -77.02 -15.05 -8.76
C ILE A 7 -75.83 -16.00 -8.67
N THR A 8 -74.63 -15.58 -9.07
CA THR A 8 -73.40 -16.05 -8.40
C THR A 8 -72.22 -15.09 -8.60
N SER A 9 -71.50 -14.92 -7.50
CA SER A 9 -70.37 -14.02 -7.23
C SER A 9 -69.11 -14.44 -7.99
N SER A 10 -68.40 -13.49 -8.60
CA SER A 10 -67.02 -13.71 -9.07
C SER A 10 -66.04 -12.87 -8.26
N ILE A 11 -65.40 -13.56 -7.32
CA ILE A 11 -64.31 -13.12 -6.44
C ILE A 11 -63.14 -12.57 -7.27
N THR A 12 -62.71 -11.35 -6.93
CA THR A 12 -61.54 -10.65 -7.50
C THR A 12 -60.25 -11.42 -7.25
N ARG A 13 -59.62 -11.96 -8.30
CA ARG A 13 -58.26 -12.55 -8.20
C ARG A 13 -57.21 -11.44 -8.11
N ARG A 14 -56.67 -11.19 -6.90
CA ARG A 14 -55.40 -10.48 -6.73
C ARG A 14 -54.29 -11.30 -7.40
N LYS A 15 -53.71 -10.78 -8.48
CA LYS A 15 -52.48 -11.33 -9.05
C LYS A 15 -51.34 -11.05 -8.07
N ILE A 16 -50.91 -12.08 -7.35
CA ILE A 16 -49.64 -12.09 -6.64
C ILE A 16 -48.58 -12.20 -7.73
N VAL A 17 -47.88 -11.10 -8.00
CA VAL A 17 -46.73 -11.10 -8.90
C VAL A 17 -45.59 -11.79 -8.17
N SER A 18 -45.21 -12.97 -8.66
CA SER A 18 -44.05 -13.73 -8.19
C SER A 18 -42.76 -12.98 -8.58
N PHE A 19 -42.07 -12.41 -7.58
CA PHE A 19 -40.68 -11.93 -7.70
C PHE A 19 -39.70 -13.05 -7.29
N GLY A 20 -39.89 -14.27 -7.81
CA GLY A 20 -39.12 -15.44 -7.40
C GLY A 20 -38.20 -15.95 -8.50
N ALA A 21 -37.05 -15.31 -8.70
CA ALA A 21 -35.83 -15.89 -9.29
C ALA A 21 -34.72 -14.84 -9.45
N ALA A 22 -35.06 -13.66 -9.99
CA ALA A 22 -34.09 -12.60 -10.28
C ALA A 22 -33.40 -12.05 -9.01
N SER A 23 -34.13 -11.96 -7.90
CA SER A 23 -33.61 -11.45 -6.62
C SER A 23 -32.56 -12.36 -5.97
N LEU A 24 -32.60 -13.68 -6.21
CA LEU A 24 -31.66 -14.64 -5.63
C LEU A 24 -30.33 -14.66 -6.39
N VAL A 25 -30.38 -14.52 -7.72
CA VAL A 25 -29.19 -14.40 -8.58
C VAL A 25 -28.46 -13.07 -8.33
N SER A 26 -29.20 -11.97 -8.18
CA SER A 26 -28.61 -10.67 -7.81
C SER A 26 -27.96 -10.69 -6.43
N LEU A 27 -28.53 -11.41 -5.46
CA LEU A 27 -27.96 -11.54 -4.11
C LEU A 27 -26.69 -12.40 -4.09
N THR A 28 -26.65 -13.48 -4.87
CA THR A 28 -25.44 -14.32 -5.00
C THR A 28 -24.31 -13.56 -5.69
N LEU A 29 -24.61 -12.79 -6.74
CA LEU A 29 -23.61 -11.98 -7.44
C LEU A 29 -23.04 -10.85 -6.54
N ALA A 30 -23.89 -10.23 -5.72
CA ALA A 30 -23.47 -9.23 -4.75
C ALA A 30 -22.60 -9.82 -3.64
N LEU A 31 -22.91 -11.03 -3.16
CA LEU A 31 -22.14 -11.69 -2.11
C LEU A 31 -20.76 -12.15 -2.62
N SER A 32 -20.65 -12.59 -3.88
CA SER A 32 -19.37 -12.93 -4.52
C SER A 32 -18.44 -11.72 -4.73
N ALA A 33 -18.99 -10.51 -4.87
CA ALA A 33 -18.18 -9.29 -4.97
C ALA A 33 -17.53 -8.88 -3.63
N MET A 34 -18.11 -9.31 -2.49
CA MET A 34 -17.59 -9.01 -1.15
C MET A 34 -16.42 -9.91 -0.73
N THR A 35 -16.20 -11.03 -1.43
CA THR A 35 -15.08 -11.96 -1.17
C THR A 35 -13.87 -11.72 -2.06
N ALA A 36 -13.87 -10.65 -2.86
CA ALA A 36 -12.70 -10.30 -3.66
C ALA A 36 -11.52 -9.98 -2.73
N PRO A 37 -10.34 -10.61 -2.91
CA PRO A 37 -9.17 -10.28 -2.12
C PRO A 37 -8.83 -8.79 -2.31
N SER A 38 -8.70 -8.06 -1.21
CA SER A 38 -8.23 -6.68 -1.24
C SER A 38 -6.83 -6.66 -1.84
N ALA A 39 -6.63 -5.90 -2.91
CA ALA A 39 -5.30 -5.63 -3.45
C ALA A 39 -4.51 -4.82 -2.41
N GLN A 40 -3.72 -5.51 -1.57
CA GLN A 40 -2.75 -4.85 -0.70
C GLN A 40 -1.60 -4.37 -1.58
N ALA A 41 -1.35 -3.06 -1.56
CA ALA A 41 -0.16 -2.49 -2.19
C ALA A 41 1.08 -3.12 -1.54
N GLN A 42 1.97 -3.68 -2.36
CA GLN A 42 3.24 -4.20 -1.87
C GLN A 42 4.17 -3.01 -1.57
N ALA A 43 5.02 -3.14 -0.56
CA ALA A 43 6.08 -2.17 -0.29
C ALA A 43 6.90 -1.95 -1.56
N SER A 44 7.07 -0.69 -1.95
CA SER A 44 7.81 -0.33 -3.16
C SER A 44 9.30 -0.20 -2.85
N ARG A 45 10.16 -0.65 -3.77
CA ARG A 45 11.61 -0.52 -3.65
C ARG A 45 12.07 0.81 -4.23
N TYR A 46 12.87 1.54 -3.47
CA TYR A 46 13.42 2.85 -3.81
C TYR A 46 14.95 2.79 -3.84
N GLU A 47 15.54 3.43 -4.85
CA GLU A 47 16.98 3.71 -4.89
C GLU A 47 17.23 5.11 -4.34
N ILE A 48 18.26 5.25 -3.50
CA ILE A 48 18.63 6.54 -2.94
C ILE A 48 19.42 7.32 -3.99
N ASP A 49 19.02 8.56 -4.22
CA ASP A 49 19.75 9.48 -5.08
C ASP A 49 21.14 9.80 -4.47
N PRO A 50 22.25 9.45 -5.15
CA PRO A 50 23.59 9.68 -4.63
C PRO A 50 23.92 11.17 -4.42
N ASP A 51 23.31 12.08 -5.18
CA ASP A 51 23.55 13.53 -5.04
C ASP A 51 22.89 14.11 -3.79
N HIS A 52 21.95 13.38 -3.19
CA HIS A 52 21.22 13.76 -1.98
C HIS A 52 21.50 12.82 -0.80
N LEU A 53 22.51 11.95 -0.91
CA LEU A 53 22.98 11.08 0.16
C LEU A 53 24.26 11.63 0.78
N THR A 54 24.29 11.73 2.11
CA THR A 54 25.51 12.07 2.85
C THR A 54 25.75 11.05 3.96
N VAL A 55 26.91 10.41 3.92
CA VAL A 55 27.41 9.56 5.00
C VAL A 55 28.53 10.30 5.72
N ALA A 56 28.27 10.73 6.94
CA ALA A 56 29.21 11.53 7.74
C ALA A 56 29.45 10.90 9.11
N PHE A 57 30.61 11.19 9.69
CA PHE A 57 31.00 10.77 11.02
C PHE A 57 31.72 11.89 11.77
N LEU A 58 31.69 11.80 13.10
CA LEU A 58 32.44 12.66 13.99
C LEU A 58 33.29 11.80 14.92
N VAL A 59 34.58 12.11 15.02
CA VAL A 59 35.52 11.41 15.90
C VAL A 59 36.24 12.39 16.81
N ASP A 60 36.42 12.03 18.07
CA ASP A 60 37.15 12.88 19.03
C ASP A 60 38.63 12.98 18.66
N HIS A 61 39.15 14.21 18.61
CA HIS A 61 40.56 14.49 18.38
C HIS A 61 41.20 14.97 19.69
N VAL A 62 41.69 13.99 20.45
CA VAL A 62 42.44 14.19 21.71
C VAL A 62 41.65 15.00 22.75
N GLY A 63 40.32 14.90 22.73
CA GLY A 63 39.43 15.55 23.71
C GLY A 63 39.24 17.07 23.53
N TYR A 64 39.82 17.68 22.50
CA TYR A 64 39.66 19.12 22.24
C TYR A 64 38.47 19.43 21.32
N ALA A 65 38.37 18.72 20.20
CA ALA A 65 37.33 18.94 19.20
C ALA A 65 37.02 17.64 18.46
N LYS A 66 35.82 17.56 17.86
CA LYS A 66 35.47 16.48 16.96
C LYS A 66 35.91 16.81 15.53
N VAL A 67 36.53 15.85 14.85
CA VAL A 67 36.83 15.93 13.42
C VAL A 67 35.63 15.40 12.65
N LEU A 68 35.08 16.24 11.76
CA LEU A 68 34.08 15.83 10.79
C LEU A 68 34.76 15.11 9.63
N GLY A 69 34.27 13.91 9.33
CA GLY A 69 34.62 13.17 8.13
C GLY A 69 33.38 12.75 7.35
N LEU A 70 33.57 12.52 6.06
CA LEU A 70 32.54 12.08 5.12
C LEU A 70 33.05 10.89 4.32
N PHE A 71 32.14 10.06 3.82
CA PHE A 71 32.42 9.18 2.68
C PHE A 71 31.74 9.79 1.46
N ARG A 72 32.53 10.12 0.44
CA ARG A 72 32.05 10.85 -0.76
C ARG A 72 31.38 9.95 -1.80
N SER A 73 31.45 8.63 -1.62
CA SER A 73 30.82 7.65 -2.50
C SER A 73 30.08 6.61 -1.67
N ALA A 74 28.76 6.63 -1.79
CA ALA A 74 27.87 5.64 -1.21
C ALA A 74 26.67 5.43 -2.13
N ARG A 75 26.04 4.26 -2.03
CA ARG A 75 24.79 3.94 -2.69
C ARG A 75 23.88 3.19 -1.73
N GLY A 76 22.59 3.20 -1.99
CA GLY A 76 21.68 2.43 -1.16
C GLY A 76 20.27 2.36 -1.69
N SER A 77 19.50 1.48 -1.07
CA SER A 77 18.10 1.26 -1.40
C SER A 77 17.31 0.93 -0.14
N TYR A 78 16.01 1.12 -0.19
CA TYR A 78 15.08 0.73 0.88
C TYR A 78 13.74 0.28 0.30
N GLN A 79 12.92 -0.39 1.10
CA GLN A 79 11.51 -0.61 0.81
C GLN A 79 10.65 0.27 1.70
N PHE A 80 9.62 0.88 1.12
CA PHE A 80 8.66 1.70 1.85
C PHE A 80 7.23 1.33 1.50
N ASP A 81 6.44 1.06 2.53
CA ASP A 81 5.00 0.87 2.45
C ASP A 81 4.31 2.18 2.86
N GLU A 82 3.73 2.87 1.89
CA GLU A 82 3.02 4.14 2.10
C GLU A 82 1.76 3.98 2.94
N ALA A 83 1.10 2.82 2.88
CA ALA A 83 -0.15 2.60 3.60
C ALA A 83 0.06 2.44 5.10
N SER A 84 1.15 1.77 5.50
CA SER A 84 1.53 1.61 6.91
C SER A 84 2.56 2.64 7.40
N GLY A 85 3.22 3.36 6.49
CA GLY A 85 4.35 4.23 6.81
C GLY A 85 5.62 3.47 7.24
N THR A 86 5.72 2.19 6.87
CA THR A 86 6.81 1.31 7.33
C THR A 86 7.99 1.36 6.37
N LEU A 87 9.19 1.58 6.93
CA LEU A 87 10.46 1.44 6.23
C LEU A 87 11.07 0.06 6.54
N SER A 88 11.50 -0.67 5.50
CA SER A 88 12.16 -1.96 5.64
C SER A 88 13.32 -2.12 4.65
N ASP A 89 14.12 -3.18 4.84
CA ASP A 89 15.18 -3.63 3.91
C ASP A 89 16.16 -2.52 3.50
N VAL A 90 16.49 -1.63 4.43
CA VAL A 90 17.44 -0.55 4.21
C VAL A 90 18.84 -1.15 4.03
N ARG A 91 19.45 -0.87 2.88
CA ARG A 91 20.83 -1.25 2.57
C ARG A 91 21.61 -0.02 2.13
N ILE A 92 22.71 0.26 2.82
CA ILE A 92 23.68 1.30 2.44
C ILE A 92 25.03 0.60 2.21
N GLU A 93 25.68 0.92 1.10
CA GLU A 93 27.02 0.47 0.78
C GLU A 93 27.92 1.68 0.58
N VAL A 94 29.04 1.70 1.29
CA VAL A 94 29.96 2.83 1.37
C VAL A 94 31.31 2.42 0.81
N GLU A 95 31.84 3.21 -0.13
CA GLU A 95 33.20 3.03 -0.62
C GLU A 95 34.18 3.64 0.38
N THR A 96 34.92 2.81 1.10
CA THR A 96 35.77 3.29 2.22
C THR A 96 36.95 4.12 1.73
N ALA A 97 37.45 3.89 0.52
CA ALA A 97 38.49 4.72 -0.09
C ALA A 97 38.02 6.16 -0.40
N SER A 98 36.71 6.42 -0.34
CA SER A 98 36.14 7.77 -0.54
C SER A 98 36.13 8.63 0.73
N VAL A 99 36.81 8.19 1.80
CA VAL A 99 36.94 8.95 3.04
C VAL A 99 37.50 10.34 2.77
N PHE A 100 36.91 11.33 3.42
CA PHE A 100 37.30 12.72 3.31
C PHE A 100 37.13 13.40 4.65
N SER A 101 38.23 13.85 5.23
CA SER A 101 38.24 14.62 6.47
C SER A 101 38.82 16.02 6.27
N ASN A 102 38.94 16.45 5.00
CA ASN A 102 39.55 17.72 4.60
C ASN A 102 41.04 17.84 5.01
N GLN A 103 41.76 16.71 5.08
CA GLN A 103 43.21 16.66 5.34
C GLN A 103 43.83 15.46 4.64
N ARG A 104 44.57 15.71 3.57
CA ARG A 104 45.13 14.66 2.70
C ARG A 104 45.91 13.59 3.47
N LYS A 105 46.82 14.00 4.35
CA LYS A 105 47.67 13.05 5.13
C LYS A 105 46.90 12.14 6.08
N ARG A 106 45.66 12.49 6.41
CA ARG A 106 44.79 11.68 7.28
C ARG A 106 43.86 10.78 6.45
N ASP A 107 43.61 11.17 5.21
CA ASP A 107 42.73 10.47 4.29
C ASP A 107 43.49 9.41 3.46
N GLU A 108 44.83 9.54 3.33
CA GLU A 108 45.77 8.54 2.75
C GLU A 108 46.12 7.41 3.74
#